data_AF-A0A9P5ZJG6-F1
#
_entry.id   AF-A0A9P5ZJG6-F1
#
_cell.length_a   1.000
_cell.length_b   1.000
_cell.length_c   1.000
_cell.angle_alpha   90.00
_cell.angle_beta   90.00
_cell.angle_gamma   90.00
#
_symmetry.space_group_name_H-M   'P 1'
#
loop_
_entity.id
_entity.type
_entity.pdbx_description
1 polymer ?
#
loop_
_entity_poly.entity_id
_entity_poly.type
_entity_poly.pdbx_seq_one_letter_code
_entity_poly.pdbx_strand_id
1 'polypeptide(L)'
;PEIDHTLSLLSSHRTVFGYIVLSRGHPHGIVRQSRLIFDGEHGRKCATAIGKIMENVRSSLEELSEGPNGGVRFLRIRTKRHKIMISPGALRKPLR
;
A
#
# COMPACT_ATOMS: atom_id res chain seq x y z
N PRO A 1 -5.38 -6.82 -18.16
CA PRO A 1 -5.65 -6.23 -16.83
C PRO A 1 -4.53 -5.25 -16.43
N GLU A 2 -4.82 -3.95 -16.34
CA GLU A 2 -3.84 -2.87 -16.11
C GLU A 2 -2.99 -3.06 -14.83
N ILE A 3 -3.59 -3.67 -13.81
CA ILE A 3 -2.94 -3.95 -12.53
C ILE A 3 -1.82 -4.99 -12.66
N ASP A 4 -2.01 -6.07 -13.42
CA ASP A 4 -1.00 -7.12 -13.60
C ASP A 4 0.25 -6.58 -14.29
N HIS A 5 0.05 -5.75 -15.31
CA HIS A 5 1.14 -5.08 -16.02
C HIS A 5 1.93 -4.16 -15.07
N THR A 6 1.23 -3.38 -14.25
CA THR A 6 1.88 -2.47 -13.29
C THR A 6 2.65 -3.23 -12.22
N LEU A 7 2.09 -4.33 -11.70
CA LEU A 7 2.76 -5.18 -10.72
C LEU A 7 3.98 -5.90 -11.29
N SER A 8 3.92 -6.31 -12.57
CA SER A 8 5.06 -6.85 -13.31
C SER A 8 6.16 -5.80 -13.48
N LEU A 9 5.78 -4.58 -13.87
CA LEU A 9 6.71 -3.45 -13.97
C LEU A 9 7.37 -3.12 -12.62
N LEU A 10 6.61 -3.06 -11.53
CA LEU A 10 7.18 -2.85 -10.20
C LEU A 10 8.16 -3.96 -9.81
N SER A 11 7.86 -5.21 -10.15
CA SER A 11 8.71 -6.35 -9.81
C SER A 11 9.99 -6.44 -10.65
N SER A 12 10.04 -5.79 -11.83
CA SER A 12 11.25 -5.75 -12.66
C SER A 12 12.32 -4.79 -12.12
N HIS A 13 11.93 -3.85 -11.25
CA HIS A 13 12.87 -2.89 -10.68
C HIS A 13 13.71 -3.54 -9.58
N ARG A 14 15.05 -3.45 -9.74
CA ARG A 14 16.02 -4.07 -8.82
C ARG A 14 15.93 -3.58 -7.37
N THR A 15 15.41 -2.37 -7.19
CA THR A 15 15.25 -1.71 -5.89
C THR A 15 13.94 -2.04 -5.18
N VAL A 16 13.03 -2.74 -5.86
CA VAL A 16 11.75 -3.16 -5.30
C VAL A 16 11.91 -4.53 -4.65
N PHE A 17 11.77 -4.57 -3.33
CA PHE A 17 11.85 -5.81 -2.55
C PHE A 17 10.63 -6.71 -2.76
N GLY A 18 9.46 -6.13 -3.02
CA GLY A 18 8.22 -6.83 -3.32
C GLY A 18 7.02 -5.87 -3.28
N TYR A 19 5.83 -6.42 -3.51
CA TYR A 19 4.56 -5.70 -3.38
C TYR A 19 3.55 -6.55 -2.61
N ILE A 20 2.56 -5.89 -2.00
CA ILE A 20 1.34 -6.50 -1.50
C ILE A 20 0.14 -5.69 -1.96
N VAL A 21 -0.95 -6.39 -2.26
CA VAL A 21 -2.26 -5.82 -2.56
C VAL A 21 -3.19 -6.26 -1.44
N LEU A 22 -3.74 -5.29 -0.72
CA LEU A 22 -4.61 -5.51 0.42
C LEU A 22 -6.07 -5.32 0.03
N SER A 23 -6.96 -6.08 0.67
CA SER A 23 -8.40 -5.86 0.59
C SER A 23 -8.78 -4.60 1.39
N ARG A 24 -9.83 -3.92 0.93
CA ARG A 24 -10.37 -2.73 1.60
C ARG A 24 -11.26 -3.05 2.81
N GLY A 25 -11.53 -4.33 3.07
CA GLY A 25 -12.36 -4.77 4.19
C GLY A 25 -11.57 -4.94 5.49
N HIS A 26 -12.30 -5.10 6.59
CA HIS A 26 -11.75 -5.48 7.89
C HIS A 26 -12.13 -6.94 8.18
N PRO A 27 -11.16 -7.83 8.46
CA PRO A 27 -9.73 -7.58 8.55
C PRO A 27 -9.08 -7.36 7.17
N HIS A 28 -8.01 -6.57 7.13
CA HIS A 28 -7.22 -6.35 5.92
C HIS A 28 -6.52 -7.65 5.50
N GLY A 29 -7.01 -8.25 4.42
CA GLY A 29 -6.47 -9.48 3.84
C GLY A 29 -5.50 -9.19 2.70
N ILE A 30 -4.52 -10.07 2.50
CA ILE A 30 -3.65 -10.02 1.32
C ILE A 30 -4.39 -10.69 0.16
N VAL A 31 -4.73 -9.90 -0.86
CA VAL A 31 -5.33 -10.38 -2.11
C VAL A 31 -4.25 -10.89 -3.05
N ARG A 32 -3.07 -10.24 -3.03
CA ARG A 32 -1.93 -10.64 -3.84
C ARG A 32 -0.64 -10.15 -3.20
N GLN A 33 0.44 -10.89 -3.42
CA GLN A 33 1.78 -10.48 -3.03
C GLN A 33 2.82 -10.91 -4.05
N SER A 34 4.00 -10.30 -3.96
CA SER A 34 5.19 -10.72 -4.70
C SER A 34 6.25 -11.21 -3.72
N ARG A 35 6.86 -12.34 -4.09
CA ARG A 35 7.94 -13.02 -3.36
C ARG A 35 7.52 -13.51 -1.96
N LEU A 36 8.38 -14.36 -1.39
CA LEU A 36 8.17 -15.02 -0.10
C LEU A 36 8.29 -14.08 1.10
N ILE A 37 8.74 -12.82 0.93
CA ILE A 37 8.92 -11.88 2.04
C ILE A 37 7.61 -11.49 2.73
N PHE A 38 6.48 -11.67 2.05
CA PHE A 38 5.15 -11.45 2.59
C PHE A 38 4.40 -12.77 2.85
N ASP A 39 5.09 -13.91 2.82
CA ASP A 39 4.44 -15.19 3.05
C ASP A 39 4.16 -15.43 4.56
N GLY A 40 3.13 -16.23 4.82
CA GLY A 40 2.76 -16.66 6.17
C GLY A 40 2.42 -15.52 7.13
N GLU A 41 2.91 -15.64 8.37
CA GLU A 41 2.54 -14.74 9.47
C GLU A 41 3.13 -13.33 9.31
N HIS A 42 4.32 -13.23 8.70
CA HIS A 42 4.99 -11.94 8.52
C HIS A 42 4.18 -11.02 7.60
N GLY A 43 3.68 -11.55 6.48
CA GLY A 43 2.79 -10.81 5.59
C GLY A 43 1.52 -10.36 6.29
N ARG A 44 0.86 -11.26 7.04
CA ARG A 44 -0.37 -10.93 7.77
C ARG A 44 -0.15 -9.80 8.78
N LYS A 45 0.95 -9.84 9.55
CA LYS A 45 1.32 -8.76 10.47
C LYS A 45 1.56 -7.44 9.74
N CYS A 46 2.25 -7.49 8.60
CA CYS A 46 2.50 -6.32 7.75
C CYS A 46 1.19 -5.72 7.21
N ALA A 47 0.29 -6.55 6.68
CA ALA A 47 -1.02 -6.15 6.16
C ALA A 47 -1.87 -5.47 7.23
N THR A 48 -1.97 -6.08 8.43
CA THR A 48 -2.70 -5.51 9.55
C THR A 48 -2.11 -4.17 10.00
N ALA A 49 -0.78 -4.07 10.10
CA ALA A 49 -0.12 -2.84 10.51
C ALA A 49 -0.33 -1.70 9.49
N ILE A 50 -0.19 -1.98 8.20
CA ILE A 50 -0.43 -0.99 7.13
C ILE A 50 -1.90 -0.57 7.11
N GLY A 51 -2.82 -1.51 7.30
CA GLY A 51 -4.25 -1.25 7.43
C GLY A 51 -4.56 -0.23 8.53
N LYS A 52 -4.07 -0.49 9.75
CA LYS A 52 -4.22 0.43 10.89
C LYS A 52 -3.62 1.81 10.62
N ILE A 53 -2.44 1.88 9.99
CA ILE A 53 -1.83 3.16 9.61
C ILE A 53 -2.75 3.92 8.64
N MET A 54 -3.30 3.24 7.65
CA MET A 54 -4.19 3.87 6.66
C MET A 54 -5.51 4.34 7.27
N GLU A 55 -6.10 3.57 8.18
CA GLU A 55 -7.31 3.95 8.92
C GLU A 55 -7.06 5.21 9.75
N ASN A 56 -5.96 5.24 10.53
CA ASN A 56 -5.61 6.41 11.35
C ASN A 56 -5.34 7.65 10.51
N VAL A 57 -4.53 7.53 9.45
CA VAL A 57 -4.20 8.66 8.56
C VAL A 57 -5.46 9.20 7.89
N ARG A 58 -6.38 8.31 7.48
CA ARG A 58 -7.65 8.70 6.89
C ARG A 58 -8.52 9.47 7.89
N SER A 59 -8.69 8.95 9.11
CA SER A 59 -9.48 9.61 10.16
C SER A 59 -8.94 11.01 10.46
N SER A 60 -7.62 11.13 10.63
CA SER A 60 -7.00 12.44 10.90
C SER A 60 -7.12 13.41 9.73
N LEU A 61 -7.12 12.93 8.49
CA LEU A 61 -7.34 13.79 7.32
C LEU A 61 -8.80 14.21 7.16
N GLU A 62 -9.75 13.33 7.51
CA GLU A 62 -11.18 13.68 7.54
C GLU A 62 -11.46 14.78 8.57
N GLU A 63 -10.80 14.76 9.73
CA GLU A 63 -10.89 15.81 10.75
C GLU A 63 -10.28 17.15 10.30
N LEU A 64 -9.23 17.12 9.49
CA LEU A 64 -8.52 18.32 9.01
C LEU A 64 -9.08 18.88 7.70
N SER A 65 -9.88 18.11 6.97
CA SER A 65 -10.31 18.49 5.63
C SER A 65 -11.71 19.12 5.64
N GLU A 66 -11.78 20.39 5.29
CA GLU A 66 -13.05 21.12 5.13
C GLU A 66 -13.71 20.92 3.74
N GLY A 67 -13.44 19.80 3.05
CA GLY A 67 -13.99 19.59 1.71
C GLY A 67 -13.93 18.16 1.18
N PRO A 68 -14.66 17.85 0.09
CA PRO A 68 -14.86 16.49 -0.42
C PRO A 68 -13.62 15.84 -1.04
N ASN A 69 -12.47 16.53 -1.08
CA ASN A 69 -11.26 16.09 -1.77
C ASN A 69 -10.08 15.77 -0.83
N GLY A 70 -10.34 15.64 0.48
CA GLY A 70 -9.35 15.38 1.54
C GLY A 70 -8.83 13.94 1.64
N GLY A 71 -9.21 13.06 0.72
CA GLY A 71 -8.82 11.65 0.79
C GLY A 71 -7.32 11.42 0.61
N VAL A 72 -6.78 10.43 1.34
CA VAL A 72 -5.40 9.97 1.15
C VAL A 72 -5.23 9.50 -0.29
N ARG A 73 -4.27 10.08 -1.03
CA ARG A 73 -3.95 9.65 -2.41
C ARG A 73 -2.70 8.77 -2.48
N PHE A 74 -1.72 9.04 -1.62
CA PHE A 74 -0.46 8.35 -1.60
C PHE A 74 0.23 8.56 -0.25
N LEU A 75 0.81 7.50 0.29
CA LEU A 75 1.59 7.53 1.52
C LEU A 75 2.97 6.91 1.27
N ARG A 76 4.03 7.61 1.67
CA ARG A 76 5.42 7.16 1.54
C ARG A 76 6.10 7.23 2.90
N ILE A 77 6.53 6.07 3.39
CA ILE A 77 7.26 5.94 4.65
C ILE A 77 8.68 5.53 4.32
N ARG A 78 9.67 6.30 4.78
CA ARG A 78 11.10 5.97 4.60
C ARG A 78 11.67 5.59 5.96
N THR A 79 12.14 4.35 6.08
CA THR A 79 12.91 3.88 7.24
C THR A 79 14.39 3.85 6.89
N LYS A 80 15.25 3.60 7.89
CA LYS A 80 16.70 3.41 7.66
C LYS A 80 16.99 2.26 6.68
N ARG A 81 16.12 1.26 6.62
CA ARG A 81 16.32 0.05 5.81
C ARG A 81 15.55 0.07 4.49
N HIS A 82 14.30 0.52 4.52
CA HIS A 82 13.38 0.35 3.40
C HIS A 82 12.48 1.56 3.20
N LYS A 83 12.02 1.73 1.96
CA LYS A 83 10.97 2.68 1.60
C LYS A 83 9.68 1.90 1.33
N ILE A 84 8.62 2.25 2.04
CA ILE A 84 7.28 1.69 1.86
C ILE A 84 6.44 2.74 1.12
N MET A 85 5.76 2.32 0.07
CA MET A 85 4.85 3.14 -0.73
C MET A 85 3.47 2.51 -0.70
N ILE A 86 2.46 3.28 -0.29
CA ILE A 86 1.08 2.84 -0.14
C ILE A 86 0.20 3.74 -1.00
N SER A 87 -0.60 3.15 -1.87
CA SER A 87 -1.55 3.86 -2.74
C SER A 87 -2.95 3.29 -2.50
N PRO A 88 -3.85 4.03 -1.83
CA PRO A 88 -5.24 3.61 -1.65
C PRO A 88 -6.02 3.73 -2.97
N GLY A 89 -6.51 2.60 -3.49
CA GLY A 89 -7.12 2.55 -4.82
C GLY A 89 -6.07 2.55 -5.94
N ALA A 90 -6.47 2.06 -7.12
CA ALA A 90 -5.62 1.70 -8.26
C ALA A 90 -4.29 2.48 -8.36
N LEU A 91 -3.20 1.75 -8.60
CA LEU A 91 -1.88 2.28 -8.98
C LEU A 91 -2.02 3.18 -10.23
N ARG A 92 -2.45 4.42 -10.05
CA ARG A 92 -2.33 5.43 -11.09
C ARG A 92 -0.84 5.71 -11.25
N LYS A 93 -0.42 5.77 -12.52
CA LYS A 93 0.96 5.81 -13.00
C LYS A 93 1.89 6.57 -12.04
N PRO A 94 3.12 6.06 -11.79
CA PRO A 94 4.09 6.79 -10.98
C PRO A 94 4.28 8.19 -11.56
N LEU A 95 4.09 9.21 -10.71
CA LEU A 95 4.46 10.59 -11.02
C LEU A 95 5.96 10.58 -11.37
N ARG A 96 6.25 11.02 -12.59
CA ARG A 96 7.60 11.19 -13.14
C ARG A 96 8.39 12.17 -12.29
#